data_AF-A0A348B5M7-F1
#
_entry.id   AF-A0A348B5M7-F1
#
_cell.length_a   1.000
_cell.length_b   1.000
_cell.length_c   1.000
_cell.angle_alpha   90.00
_cell.angle_beta   90.00
_cell.angle_gamma   90.00
#
_symmetry.space_group_name_H-M   'P 1'
#
loop_
_entity.id
_entity.type
_entity.pdbx_description
1 polymer ?
#
loop_
_entity_poly.entity_id
_entity_poly.type
_entity_poly.pdbx_seq_one_letter_code
_entity_poly.pdbx_strand_id
1 'polypeptide(L)'
;MEPYIRMNASKVITLRWACDPHFHRPISSAKLYDVSFVGTFYPNRWKTMRKLKVKPHVFGSLWFLKVGHHHPPVYGEDYVSVINSTKVNLNIHHPVDLTADSPNMRTFEVAGSGGFLLTERMDCLGKLFRRIETYSGVEELNEKIEYYLRDDKEREEIALGLREDCLERHTYLHRAQELMRLV
;
A
#
# COMPACT_ATOMS: atom_id res chain seq x y z
N MET A 1 -20.96 5.04 4.93
CA MET A 1 -22.19 4.31 5.32
C MET A 1 -23.47 5.06 4.97
N GLU A 2 -23.47 6.40 5.03
CA GLU A 2 -24.60 7.25 4.61
C GLU A 2 -25.28 6.88 3.27
N PRO A 3 -24.56 6.58 2.18
CA PRO A 3 -25.21 6.28 0.89
C PRO A 3 -26.10 5.03 0.95
N TYR A 4 -25.64 3.98 1.64
CA TYR A 4 -26.37 2.71 1.74
C TYR A 4 -27.58 2.82 2.67
N ILE A 5 -27.48 3.62 3.74
CA ILE A 5 -28.61 3.91 4.63
C ILE A 5 -29.70 4.69 3.86
N ARG A 6 -29.31 5.64 3.00
CA ARG A 6 -30.24 6.35 2.10
C ARG A 6 -30.89 5.43 1.05
N MET A 7 -30.32 4.26 0.80
CA MET A 7 -30.88 3.21 -0.06
C MET A 7 -31.71 2.17 0.72
N ASN A 8 -32.16 2.50 1.94
CA ASN A 8 -32.94 1.62 2.84
C ASN A 8 -32.22 0.34 3.29
N ALA A 9 -30.87 0.32 3.31
CA ALA A 9 -30.15 -0.77 3.94
C ALA A 9 -30.39 -0.77 5.46
N SER A 10 -30.95 -1.86 5.99
CA SER A 10 -31.28 -2.02 7.42
C SER A 10 -30.05 -2.21 8.31
N LYS A 11 -28.94 -2.71 7.75
CA LYS A 11 -27.66 -2.90 8.43
C LYS A 11 -26.52 -2.77 7.42
N VAL A 12 -25.52 -1.95 7.72
CA VAL A 12 -24.34 -1.75 6.87
C VAL A 12 -23.10 -2.01 7.72
N ILE A 13 -22.27 -2.95 7.28
CA ILE A 13 -20.99 -3.29 7.92
C ILE A 13 -19.92 -3.31 6.85
N THR A 14 -18.80 -2.65 7.12
CA THR A 14 -17.64 -2.65 6.22
C THR A 14 -16.65 -3.70 6.66
N LEU A 15 -16.43 -4.72 5.82
CA LEU A 15 -15.27 -5.59 5.93
C LEU A 15 -14.10 -4.96 5.18
N ARG A 16 -12.98 -4.75 5.89
CA ARG A 16 -11.78 -4.14 5.30
C ARG A 16 -11.03 -5.11 4.39
N TRP A 17 -10.21 -4.55 3.50
CA TRP A 17 -9.18 -5.31 2.81
C TRP A 17 -8.24 -6.02 3.79
N ALA A 18 -7.54 -7.02 3.29
CA ALA A 18 -6.65 -7.88 4.05
C ALA A 18 -5.57 -8.47 3.13
N CYS A 19 -4.63 -9.20 3.70
CA CYS A 19 -3.66 -9.99 2.95
C CYS A 19 -4.01 -11.49 2.98
N ASP A 20 -3.62 -12.20 1.93
CA ASP A 20 -3.41 -13.65 1.98
C ASP A 20 -1.95 -13.91 2.38
N PRO A 21 -1.64 -14.45 3.57
CA PRO A 21 -0.27 -14.70 4.00
C PRO A 21 0.48 -15.79 3.22
N HIS A 22 -0.24 -16.70 2.55
CA HIS A 22 0.38 -17.75 1.73
C HIS A 22 0.85 -17.17 0.40
N PHE A 23 0.09 -16.22 -0.14
CA PHE A 23 0.44 -15.56 -1.39
C PHE A 23 1.31 -14.30 -1.17
N HIS A 24 0.85 -13.34 -0.36
CA HIS A 24 1.59 -12.15 0.06
C HIS A 24 2.59 -12.52 1.16
N ARG A 25 3.77 -12.96 0.74
CA ARG A 25 4.83 -13.45 1.62
C ARG A 25 6.16 -12.78 1.31
N PRO A 26 7.07 -12.69 2.31
CA PRO A 26 8.44 -12.34 2.05
C PRO A 26 9.08 -13.36 1.11
N ILE A 27 9.81 -12.87 0.12
CA ILE A 27 10.68 -13.70 -0.71
C ILE A 27 12.10 -13.16 -0.64
N SER A 28 13.09 -14.05 -0.60
CA SER A 28 14.49 -13.65 -0.63
C SER A 28 14.82 -13.09 -2.01
N SER A 29 14.93 -11.77 -2.12
CA SER A 29 15.27 -11.09 -3.38
C SER A 29 16.28 -9.98 -3.15
N ALA A 30 17.14 -9.73 -4.15
CA ALA A 30 17.94 -8.51 -4.19
C ALA A 30 17.03 -7.28 -4.30
N LYS A 31 17.41 -6.16 -3.68
CA LYS A 31 16.70 -4.88 -3.84
C LYS A 31 17.07 -4.25 -5.19
N LEU A 32 16.26 -4.52 -6.21
CA LEU A 32 16.45 -4.04 -7.59
C LEU A 32 15.94 -2.61 -7.79
N TYR A 33 15.01 -2.15 -6.96
CA TYR A 33 14.34 -0.86 -7.13
C TYR A 33 14.44 -0.03 -5.85
N ASP A 34 14.92 1.20 -5.97
CA ASP A 34 14.94 2.14 -4.84
C ASP A 34 13.51 2.55 -4.45
N VAL A 35 12.71 2.97 -5.43
CA VAL A 35 11.32 3.41 -5.22
C VAL A 35 10.44 2.82 -6.30
N SER A 36 9.34 2.17 -5.91
CA SER A 36 8.36 1.65 -6.86
C SER A 36 6.94 2.09 -6.54
N PHE A 37 6.10 2.13 -7.57
CA PHE A 37 4.65 2.23 -7.48
C PHE A 37 4.04 1.20 -8.41
N VAL A 38 3.13 0.36 -7.88
CA VAL A 38 2.38 -0.60 -8.68
C VAL A 38 0.93 -0.17 -8.76
N GLY A 39 0.44 0.21 -9.94
CA GLY A 39 -0.96 0.54 -10.15
C GLY A 39 -1.25 1.32 -11.43
N THR A 40 -2.54 1.44 -11.74
CA THR A 40 -3.05 2.15 -12.92
C THR A 40 -2.86 3.67 -12.82
N PHE A 41 -2.70 4.33 -13.97
CA PHE A 41 -2.68 5.78 -14.05
C PHE A 41 -3.94 6.43 -13.47
N TYR A 42 -3.74 7.47 -12.66
CA TYR A 42 -4.75 8.46 -12.31
C TYR A 42 -4.10 9.85 -12.27
N PRO A 43 -4.84 10.94 -12.58
CA PRO A 43 -4.27 12.28 -12.58
C PRO A 43 -3.63 12.70 -11.25
N ASN A 44 -4.18 12.27 -10.10
CA ASN A 44 -3.58 12.56 -8.79
C ASN A 44 -2.23 11.83 -8.61
N ARG A 45 -2.15 10.55 -8.99
CA ARG A 45 -0.91 9.76 -8.94
C ARG A 45 0.19 10.37 -9.81
N TRP A 46 -0.18 10.80 -11.02
CA TRP A 46 0.75 11.51 -11.91
C TRP A 46 1.22 12.85 -11.33
N LYS A 47 0.29 13.66 -10.78
CA LYS A 47 0.60 14.95 -10.14
C LYS A 47 1.56 14.81 -8.96
N THR A 48 1.42 13.74 -8.16
CA THR A 48 2.34 13.43 -7.06
C THR A 48 3.68 12.94 -7.59
N MET A 49 3.70 11.91 -8.43
CA MET A 49 4.95 11.28 -8.87
C MET A 49 5.82 12.17 -9.76
N ARG A 50 5.24 13.06 -10.56
CA ARG A 50 6.02 14.00 -11.40
C ARG A 50 6.86 15.00 -10.61
N LYS A 51 6.58 15.15 -9.30
CA LYS A 51 7.27 16.08 -8.40
C LYS A 51 8.27 15.36 -7.47
N LEU A 52 8.48 14.06 -7.66
CA LEU A 52 9.50 13.33 -6.92
C LEU A 52 10.89 13.77 -7.40
N LYS A 53 11.83 13.86 -6.46
CA LYS A 53 13.25 14.13 -6.73
C LYS A 53 13.96 12.91 -7.34
N VAL A 54 13.42 11.72 -7.07
CA VAL A 54 13.88 10.45 -7.66
C VAL A 54 12.98 10.04 -8.84
N LYS A 55 13.49 9.17 -9.72
CA LYS A 55 12.71 8.56 -10.79
C LYS A 55 12.13 7.21 -10.32
N PRO A 56 10.85 7.13 -9.93
CA PRO A 56 10.26 5.87 -9.47
C PRO A 56 10.16 4.84 -10.60
N HIS A 57 10.15 3.56 -10.22
CA HIS A 57 9.72 2.45 -11.07
C HIS A 57 8.21 2.30 -11.00
N VAL A 58 7.52 2.47 -12.12
CA VAL A 58 6.06 2.44 -12.23
C VAL A 58 5.65 1.20 -12.99
N PHE A 59 4.96 0.28 -12.31
CA PHE A 59 4.40 -0.93 -12.88
C PHE A 59 2.88 -0.76 -13.01
N GLY A 60 2.35 -0.70 -14.23
CA GLY A 60 0.91 -0.54 -14.39
C GLY A 60 0.46 -0.13 -15.77
N SER A 61 -0.86 -0.08 -15.95
CA SER A 61 -1.50 0.23 -17.23
C SER A 61 -1.91 1.71 -17.33
N LEU A 62 -2.19 2.14 -18.56
CA LEU A 62 -2.77 3.45 -18.91
C LEU A 62 -1.89 4.67 -18.58
N TRP A 63 -0.59 4.47 -18.37
CA TRP A 63 0.37 5.55 -18.13
C TRP A 63 0.75 6.28 -19.42
N PHE A 64 -0.15 7.13 -19.93
CA PHE A 64 0.12 7.96 -21.11
C PHE A 64 1.14 9.08 -20.85
N LEU A 65 1.22 9.56 -19.61
CA LEU A 65 2.19 10.55 -19.17
C LEU A 65 3.22 9.90 -18.22
N LYS A 66 4.49 9.91 -18.62
CA LYS A 66 5.57 9.24 -17.88
C LYS A 66 6.09 10.08 -16.72
N VAL A 67 6.54 9.41 -15.64
CA VAL A 67 7.04 10.00 -14.38
C VAL A 67 8.22 9.22 -13.78
N GLY A 68 9.01 8.52 -14.59
CA GLY A 68 10.10 7.66 -14.12
C GLY A 68 10.37 6.51 -15.10
N HIS A 69 10.70 5.34 -14.57
CA HIS A 69 10.90 4.10 -15.33
C HIS A 69 9.57 3.34 -15.42
N HIS A 70 9.06 3.11 -16.63
CA HIS A 70 7.75 2.50 -16.85
C HIS A 70 7.90 1.03 -17.24
N HIS A 71 7.11 0.18 -16.61
CA HIS A 71 7.10 -1.27 -16.79
C HIS A 71 5.67 -1.75 -17.09
N PRO A 72 5.52 -2.92 -17.73
CA PRO A 72 4.22 -3.58 -17.83
C PRO A 72 3.55 -3.76 -16.47
N PRO A 73 2.21 -3.85 -16.41
CA PRO A 73 1.53 -4.21 -15.17
C PRO A 73 1.97 -5.60 -14.70
N VAL A 74 2.13 -5.75 -13.39
CA VAL A 74 2.52 -7.01 -12.74
C VAL A 74 1.35 -7.54 -11.92
N TYR A 75 1.25 -8.87 -11.85
CA TYR A 75 0.19 -9.60 -11.18
C TYR A 75 0.77 -10.86 -10.54
N GLY A 76 0.03 -11.51 -9.63
CA GLY A 76 0.46 -12.80 -9.13
C GLY A 76 1.82 -12.73 -8.42
N GLU A 77 2.66 -13.74 -8.64
CA GLU A 77 4.01 -13.82 -8.08
C GLU A 77 4.91 -12.67 -8.53
N ASP A 78 4.73 -12.11 -9.73
CA ASP A 78 5.51 -10.96 -10.20
C ASP A 78 5.22 -9.70 -9.37
N TYR A 79 3.98 -9.54 -8.91
CA TYR A 79 3.64 -8.45 -7.98
C TYR A 79 4.41 -8.59 -6.68
N VAL A 80 4.36 -9.78 -6.06
CA VAL A 80 5.08 -10.08 -4.80
C VAL A 80 6.59 -9.89 -4.98
N SER A 81 7.12 -10.29 -6.13
CA SER A 81 8.53 -10.11 -6.49
C SER A 81 8.93 -8.63 -6.59
N VAL A 82 8.11 -7.79 -7.23
CA VAL A 82 8.36 -6.34 -7.28
C VAL A 82 8.33 -5.73 -5.89
N ILE A 83 7.36 -6.10 -5.04
CA ILE A 83 7.27 -5.57 -3.67
C ILE A 83 8.53 -5.90 -2.86
N ASN A 84 8.98 -7.16 -2.90
CA ASN A 84 10.15 -7.62 -2.16
C ASN A 84 11.48 -7.07 -2.73
N SER A 85 11.53 -6.85 -4.04
CA SER A 85 12.69 -6.25 -4.73
C SER A 85 12.73 -4.73 -4.64
N THR A 86 11.74 -4.11 -4.00
CA THR A 86 11.68 -2.65 -3.80
C THR A 86 12.13 -2.27 -2.40
N LYS A 87 12.92 -1.20 -2.27
CA LYS A 87 13.22 -0.58 -0.97
C LYS A 87 12.03 0.20 -0.45
N VAL A 88 11.52 1.18 -1.20
CA VAL A 88 10.36 2.00 -0.83
C VAL A 88 9.16 1.76 -1.75
N ASN A 89 8.16 1.03 -1.26
CA ASN A 89 6.90 0.82 -1.99
C ASN A 89 5.95 2.00 -1.72
N LEU A 90 5.65 2.78 -2.75
CA LEU A 90 4.73 3.90 -2.65
C LEU A 90 3.27 3.44 -2.73
N ASN A 91 2.44 4.02 -1.89
CA ASN A 91 0.98 3.89 -1.98
C ASN A 91 0.30 5.26 -2.09
N ILE A 92 -0.08 5.58 -3.33
CA ILE A 92 -0.89 6.76 -3.67
C ILE A 92 -2.32 6.29 -3.99
N HIS A 93 -3.23 6.64 -3.10
CA HIS A 93 -4.62 6.26 -3.09
C HIS A 93 -5.43 6.98 -4.18
N HIS A 94 -6.62 6.46 -4.45
CA HIS A 94 -7.62 7.25 -5.15
C HIS A 94 -8.16 8.32 -4.18
N PRO A 95 -8.50 9.55 -4.60
CA PRO A 95 -8.97 10.59 -3.68
C PRO A 95 -10.18 10.18 -2.83
N VAL A 96 -11.05 9.32 -3.38
CA VAL A 96 -12.21 8.77 -2.67
C VAL A 96 -11.81 7.92 -1.46
N ASP A 97 -10.70 7.18 -1.54
CA ASP A 97 -10.20 6.36 -0.44
C ASP A 97 -9.78 7.24 0.76
N LEU A 98 -9.15 8.39 0.48
CA LEU A 98 -8.75 9.37 1.48
C LEU A 98 -9.99 10.03 2.13
N THR A 99 -10.97 10.45 1.32
CA THR A 99 -12.22 11.01 1.84
C THR A 99 -13.00 10.00 2.69
N ALA A 100 -12.91 8.71 2.37
CA ALA A 100 -13.56 7.64 3.12
C ALA A 100 -12.77 7.14 4.34
N ASP A 101 -11.57 7.68 4.60
CA ASP A 101 -10.62 7.16 5.60
C ASP A 101 -10.46 5.63 5.50
N SER A 102 -10.21 5.15 4.27
CA SER A 102 -10.21 3.73 3.92
C SER A 102 -8.97 3.34 3.14
N PRO A 103 -8.05 2.55 3.73
CA PRO A 103 -6.86 2.10 3.02
C PRO A 103 -7.24 1.07 1.95
N ASN A 104 -6.56 1.13 0.80
CA ASN A 104 -6.75 0.17 -0.28
C ASN A 104 -6.06 -1.18 0.00
N MET A 105 -6.24 -2.15 -0.90
CA MET A 105 -5.62 -3.48 -0.81
C MET A 105 -4.09 -3.41 -0.67
N ARG A 106 -3.41 -2.51 -1.39
CA ARG A 106 -1.94 -2.38 -1.41
C ARG A 106 -1.36 -2.19 -0.02
N THR A 107 -2.06 -1.48 0.87
CA THR A 107 -1.64 -1.31 2.26
C THR A 107 -1.40 -2.66 2.95
N PHE A 108 -2.31 -3.61 2.76
CA PHE A 108 -2.23 -4.92 3.38
C PHE A 108 -1.36 -5.90 2.58
N GLU A 109 -1.40 -5.82 1.24
CA GLU A 109 -0.60 -6.70 0.39
C GLU A 109 0.89 -6.44 0.52
N VAL A 110 1.30 -5.17 0.57
CA VAL A 110 2.72 -4.79 0.77
C VAL A 110 3.17 -5.19 2.16
N ALA A 111 2.38 -4.89 3.20
CA ALA A 111 2.65 -5.29 4.58
C ALA A 111 2.76 -6.83 4.71
N GLY A 112 1.79 -7.57 4.16
CA GLY A 112 1.80 -9.02 4.15
C GLY A 112 3.04 -9.59 3.45
N SER A 113 3.43 -9.00 2.32
CA SER A 113 4.62 -9.40 1.57
C SER A 113 5.95 -9.04 2.25
N GLY A 114 5.93 -8.38 3.42
CA GLY A 114 7.16 -7.95 4.11
C GLY A 114 7.86 -6.77 3.42
N GLY A 115 7.13 -5.99 2.63
CA GLY A 115 7.67 -4.79 2.00
C GLY A 115 7.52 -3.57 2.91
N PHE A 116 8.51 -2.67 2.87
CA PHE A 116 8.34 -1.35 3.46
C PHE A 116 7.38 -0.51 2.62
N LEU A 117 6.37 0.06 3.29
CA LEU A 117 5.30 0.84 2.71
C LEU A 117 5.42 2.30 3.14
N LEU A 118 5.44 3.21 2.17
CA LEU A 118 5.29 4.65 2.38
C LEU A 118 3.98 5.12 1.74
N THR A 119 3.01 5.50 2.57
CA THR A 119 1.62 5.72 2.15
C THR A 119 1.08 7.10 2.51
N GLU A 120 0.03 7.56 1.84
CA GLU A 120 -0.67 8.79 2.27
C GLU A 120 -1.23 8.64 3.69
N ARG A 121 -1.15 9.72 4.47
CA ARG A 121 -1.68 9.79 5.83
C ARG A 121 -3.20 9.62 5.84
N MET A 122 -3.67 8.76 6.73
CA MET A 122 -5.07 8.47 7.01
C MET A 122 -5.23 8.22 8.52
N ASP A 123 -6.32 8.67 9.12
CA ASP A 123 -6.55 8.58 10.57
C ASP A 123 -6.75 7.13 11.02
N CYS A 124 -7.34 6.29 10.17
CA CYS A 124 -7.55 4.88 10.49
C CYS A 124 -6.25 4.06 10.59
N LEU A 125 -5.13 4.50 10.00
CA LEU A 125 -3.92 3.69 9.90
C LEU A 125 -3.29 3.39 11.26
N GLY A 126 -3.31 4.34 12.20
CA GLY A 126 -2.79 4.12 13.55
C GLY A 126 -3.61 3.14 14.39
N LYS A 127 -4.83 2.81 13.97
CA LYS A 127 -5.65 1.75 14.57
C LYS A 127 -5.37 0.38 13.96
N LEU A 128 -4.86 0.37 12.72
CA LEU A 128 -4.56 -0.84 11.97
C LEU A 128 -3.13 -1.33 12.24
N PHE A 129 -2.15 -0.43 12.24
CA PHE A 129 -0.75 -0.78 12.39
C PHE A 129 -0.13 -0.06 13.59
N ARG A 130 0.70 -0.78 14.35
CA ARG A 130 1.46 -0.23 15.48
C ARG A 130 2.46 0.82 14.99
N ARG A 131 3.07 0.57 13.84
CA ARG A 131 3.98 1.49 13.16
C ARG A 131 3.77 1.38 11.65
N ILE A 132 3.43 2.49 11.01
CA ILE A 132 3.29 2.60 9.56
C ILE A 132 3.72 3.98 9.12
N GLU A 133 4.49 4.03 8.04
CA GLU A 133 5.07 5.27 7.60
C GLU A 133 4.20 6.00 6.59
N THR A 134 3.90 7.26 6.91
CA THR A 134 2.93 8.07 6.17
C THR A 134 3.52 9.38 5.67
N TYR A 135 2.86 10.04 4.72
CA TYR A 135 3.17 11.41 4.32
C TYR A 135 1.89 12.20 4.04
N SER A 136 1.92 13.52 4.22
CA SER A 136 0.80 14.44 3.96
C SER A 136 0.97 15.27 2.70
N GLY A 137 2.19 15.32 2.13
CA GLY A 137 2.52 16.16 0.98
C GLY A 137 3.74 15.67 0.22
N VAL A 138 4.02 16.30 -0.91
CA VAL A 138 5.12 15.90 -1.81
C VAL A 138 6.48 16.23 -1.21
N GLU A 139 6.56 17.31 -0.44
CA GLU A 139 7.76 17.76 0.27
C GLU A 139 8.17 16.69 1.30
N GLU A 140 7.27 16.33 2.22
CA GLU A 140 7.49 15.25 3.20
C GLU A 140 7.74 13.89 2.53
N LEU A 141 7.03 13.58 1.43
CA LEU A 141 7.26 12.36 0.66
C LEU A 141 8.70 12.29 0.14
N ASN A 142 9.23 13.38 -0.42
CA ASN A 142 10.61 13.42 -0.90
C ASN A 142 11.63 13.29 0.24
N GLU A 143 11.40 13.97 1.37
CA GLU A 143 12.26 13.88 2.55
C GLU A 143 12.31 12.45 3.10
N LYS A 144 11.15 11.78 3.19
CA LYS A 144 11.06 10.40 3.66
C LYS A 144 11.67 9.40 2.70
N ILE A 145 11.46 9.57 1.39
CA ILE A 145 12.16 8.74 0.39
C ILE A 145 13.67 8.87 0.58
N GLU A 146 14.21 10.08 0.67
CA GLU A 146 15.64 10.30 0.86
C GLU A 146 16.15 9.73 2.20
N TYR A 147 15.37 9.83 3.26
CA TYR A 147 15.69 9.24 4.56
C TYR A 147 15.76 7.72 4.50
N TYR A 148 14.70 7.05 4.04
CA TYR A 148 14.61 5.59 4.02
C TYR A 148 15.44 4.92 2.93
N LEU A 149 16.02 5.67 1.99
CA LEU A 149 17.02 5.16 1.05
C LEU A 149 18.45 5.16 1.60
N ARG A 150 18.72 5.90 2.69
CA ARG A 150 20.07 6.02 3.26
C ARG A 150 20.45 4.87 4.17
N ASP A 151 19.51 4.35 4.96
CA ASP A 151 19.72 3.22 5.86
C ASP A 151 18.60 2.19 5.71
N ASP A 152 19.00 0.93 5.53
CA ASP A 152 18.09 -0.18 5.37
C ASP A 152 17.48 -0.63 6.69
N LYS A 153 18.21 -0.48 7.82
CA LYS A 153 17.83 -1.11 9.09
C LYS A 153 16.43 -0.73 9.55
N GLU A 154 16.16 0.56 9.69
CA GLU A 154 14.87 1.05 10.16
C GLU A 154 13.74 0.70 9.19
N ARG A 155 14.03 0.74 7.89
CA ARG A 155 13.08 0.41 6.85
C ARG A 155 12.63 -1.06 6.93
N GLU A 156 13.57 -1.97 7.12
CA GLU A 156 13.29 -3.40 7.26
C GLU A 156 12.62 -3.71 8.63
N GLU A 157 12.97 -3.00 9.70
CA GLU A 157 12.28 -3.10 11.01
C GLU A 157 10.79 -2.70 10.91
N ILE A 158 10.49 -1.60 10.20
CA ILE A 158 9.11 -1.18 9.95
C ILE A 158 8.38 -2.22 9.09
N ALA A 159 9.00 -2.72 8.03
CA ALA A 159 8.40 -3.73 7.16
C ALA A 159 8.05 -5.02 7.91
N LEU A 160 8.93 -5.46 8.83
CA LEU A 160 8.68 -6.60 9.71
C LEU A 160 7.47 -6.35 10.61
N GLY A 161 7.41 -5.20 11.29
CA GLY A 161 6.29 -4.86 12.17
C GLY A 161 4.95 -4.76 11.43
N LEU A 162 4.95 -4.21 10.21
CA LEU A 162 3.78 -4.17 9.34
C LEU A 162 3.27 -5.58 9.02
N ARG A 163 4.20 -6.51 8.72
CA ARG A 163 3.85 -7.89 8.44
C ARG A 163 3.26 -8.58 9.67
N GLU A 164 3.87 -8.42 10.84
CA GLU A 164 3.39 -8.99 12.10
C GLU A 164 1.95 -8.53 12.39
N ASP A 165 1.67 -7.23 12.26
CA ASP A 165 0.32 -6.68 12.38
C ASP A 165 -0.67 -7.33 11.40
N CYS A 166 -0.26 -7.53 10.15
CA CYS A 166 -1.08 -8.20 9.14
C CYS A 166 -1.39 -9.65 9.48
N LEU A 167 -0.38 -10.42 9.91
CA LEU A 167 -0.54 -11.82 10.30
C LEU A 167 -1.43 -11.97 11.53
N GLU A 168 -1.36 -11.04 12.48
CA GLU A 168 -2.13 -11.07 13.72
C GLU A 168 -3.58 -10.63 13.52
N ARG A 169 -3.85 -9.66 12.62
CA ARG A 169 -5.17 -8.96 12.60
C ARG A 169 -5.77 -8.71 11.21
N HIS A 170 -5.00 -8.85 10.13
CA HIS A 170 -5.41 -8.40 8.79
C HIS A 170 -5.17 -9.43 7.69
N THR A 171 -5.55 -10.68 7.95
CA THR A 171 -5.57 -11.76 6.96
C THR A 171 -6.97 -11.96 6.40
N TYR A 172 -7.11 -12.52 5.20
CA TYR A 172 -8.42 -12.90 4.67
C TYR A 172 -9.11 -13.97 5.51
N LEU A 173 -8.34 -14.80 6.25
CA LEU A 173 -8.91 -15.71 7.25
C LEU A 173 -9.62 -14.94 8.37
N HIS A 174 -9.03 -13.85 8.88
CA HIS A 174 -9.70 -12.98 9.87
C HIS A 174 -10.97 -12.35 9.30
N ARG A 175 -10.96 -11.93 8.03
CA ARG A 175 -12.17 -11.35 7.39
C ARG A 175 -13.25 -12.40 7.18
N ALA A 176 -12.89 -13.63 6.82
CA ALA A 176 -13.84 -14.73 6.71
C ALA A 176 -14.46 -15.06 8.07
N GLN A 177 -13.66 -15.14 9.14
CA GLN A 177 -14.16 -15.36 10.50
C GLN A 177 -15.07 -14.22 10.97
N GLU A 178 -14.74 -12.97 10.64
CA GLU A 178 -15.59 -11.81 10.93
C GLU A 178 -16.93 -11.92 10.20
N LEU A 179 -16.90 -12.21 8.90
CA LEU A 179 -18.12 -12.41 8.09
C LEU A 179 -19.01 -13.52 8.69
N MET A 180 -18.42 -14.66 9.06
CA MET A 180 -19.15 -15.80 9.65
C MET A 180 -19.81 -15.49 11.00
N ARG A 181 -19.39 -14.44 11.71
CA ARG A 181 -20.05 -13.98 12.94
C ARG A 181 -21.20 -13.00 12.68
N LEU A 182 -21.28 -12.48 11.46
CA LEU A 182 -22.27 -11.46 11.06
C LEU A 182 -23.47 -12.05 10.32
N VAL A 183 -23.30 -13.24 9.74
CA VAL A 183 -24.35 -14.10 9.16
C VAL A 183 -24.90 -15.06 10.19
#